data_AF-X0WIV0-F1
#
_entry.id   AF-X0WIV0-F1
#
_cell.length_a   1.000
_cell.length_b   1.000
_cell.length_c   1.000
_cell.angle_alpha   90.00
_cell.angle_beta   90.00
_cell.angle_gamma   90.00
#
_symmetry.space_group_name_H-M   'P 1'
#
loop_
_entity.id
_entity.type
_entity.pdbx_description
1 polymer ?
#
loop_
_entity_poly.entity_id
_entity_poly.type
_entity_poly.pdbx_seq_one_letter_code
_entity_poly.pdbx_strand_id
1 'polypeptide(L)' 'MMRLSRLFGKTQREIPAEADTTSHQLLIRAGMISQVAAGVYSYLPLAWRVLKKIENIIRDEMNKAGGQELMMP' A
#
# COMPACT_ATOMS: atom_id res chain seq x y z
N MET A 1 3.81 -20.05 -0.13
CA MET A 1 4.41 -18.96 0.66
C MET A 1 5.44 -18.23 -0.20
N MET A 2 5.50 -16.89 -0.15
CA MET A 2 6.40 -16.10 -1.01
C MET A 2 7.77 -15.96 -0.34
N ARG A 3 8.86 -16.22 -1.08
CA ARG A 3 10.23 -16.06 -0.58
C ARG A 3 10.68 -14.60 -0.73
N LEU A 4 11.40 -14.08 0.27
CA LEU A 4 11.94 -12.71 0.21
C LEU A 4 12.87 -12.52 -1.00
N SER A 5 13.65 -13.54 -1.38
CA SER A 5 14.52 -13.50 -2.56
C SER A 5 13.79 -13.33 -3.90
N ARG A 6 12.46 -13.51 -3.93
CA ARG A 6 11.60 -13.32 -5.12
C ARG A 6 10.66 -12.12 -4.97
N LEU A 7 10.71 -11.38 -3.86
CA LEU A 7 9.89 -10.19 -3.66
C LEU A 7 10.43 -9.05 -4.54
N PHE A 8 9.54 -8.40 -5.28
CA PHE A 8 9.88 -7.17 -5.99
C PHE A 8 9.94 -5.99 -5.02
N GLY A 9 10.99 -5.18 -5.16
CA GLY A 9 11.31 -4.07 -4.27
C GLY A 9 12.43 -4.41 -3.28
N LYS A 10 13.09 -3.37 -2.76
CA LYS A 10 14.11 -3.47 -1.71
C LYS A 10 13.81 -2.45 -0.62
N THR A 11 14.20 -2.78 0.61
CA THR A 11 14.18 -1.83 1.71
C THR A 11 15.24 -0.75 1.49
N GLN A 12 14.93 0.49 1.87
CA GLN A 12 15.88 1.60 1.82
C GLN A 12 16.50 1.83 3.21
N ARG A 13 17.82 2.02 3.23
CA ARG A 13 18.57 2.30 4.47
C ARG A 13 18.29 3.72 4.95
N GLU A 14 18.37 4.66 4.02
CA GLU A 14 18.21 6.10 4.26
C GLU A 14 16.77 6.53 4.14
N ILE A 15 16.44 7.63 4.81
CA ILE A 15 15.13 8.27 4.75
C ILE A 15 15.22 9.36 3.69
N PRO A 16 14.37 9.36 2.65
CA PRO A 16 14.32 10.48 1.71
C PRO A 16 13.98 11.76 2.45
N ALA A 17 14.75 12.83 2.21
CA ALA A 17 14.54 14.14 2.84
C ALA A 17 13.16 14.74 2.52
N GLU A 18 12.56 14.33 1.40
CA GLU A 18 11.27 14.78 0.87
C GLU A 18 10.04 14.22 1.63
N ALA A 19 10.23 13.34 2.62
CA ALA A 19 9.12 12.70 3.33
C ALA A 19 8.90 13.33 4.71
N ASP A 20 7.92 14.23 4.81
CA ASP A 20 7.67 15.00 6.06
C ASP A 20 7.07 14.17 7.21
N THR A 21 6.28 13.13 6.90
CA THR A 21 5.57 12.34 7.93
C THR A 21 6.22 10.99 8.16
N THR A 22 6.23 10.52 9.40
CA THR A 22 6.82 9.22 9.78
C THR A 22 6.18 8.05 9.03
N SER A 23 4.87 8.08 8.79
CA SER A 23 4.18 7.05 8.00
C SER A 23 4.68 6.99 6.56
N HIS A 24 4.82 8.15 5.90
CA HIS A 24 5.35 8.26 4.54
C HIS A 24 6.79 7.74 4.45
N GLN A 25 7.65 8.16 5.39
CA GLN A 25 9.04 7.70 5.51
C GLN A 25 9.11 6.17 5.64
N LEU A 26 8.28 5.57 6.51
CA LEU A 26 8.27 4.12 6.72
C LEU A 26 7.80 3.36 5.49
N LEU A 27 6.76 3.84 4.79
CA LEU A 27 6.26 3.20 3.57
C LEU A 27 7.32 3.17 2.46
N ILE A 28 8.11 4.24 2.32
CA ILE A 28 9.21 4.26 1.35
C ILE A 28 10.33 3.30 1.78
N ARG A 29 10.77 3.37 3.04
CA ARG A 29 11.85 2.52 3.56
C ARG A 29 11.54 1.04 3.52
N ALA A 30 10.29 0.66 3.75
CA ALA A 30 9.84 -0.72 3.67
C ALA A 30 9.70 -1.23 2.22
N GLY A 31 9.90 -0.36 1.21
CA GLY A 31 9.66 -0.71 -0.19
C GLY A 31 8.18 -1.00 -0.45
N MET A 32 7.28 -0.25 0.19
CA MET A 32 5.82 -0.40 0.05
C MET A 32 5.24 0.52 -1.00
N ILE A 33 5.83 1.71 -1.20
CA ILE A 33 5.37 2.68 -2.21
C ILE A 33 6.55 3.23 -3.01
N SER A 34 6.27 3.72 -4.22
CA SER A 34 7.22 4.48 -5.04
C SER A 34 6.47 5.65 -5.68
N GLN A 35 6.98 6.86 -5.52
CA GLN A 35 6.39 8.06 -6.10
C GLN A 35 6.66 8.11 -7.61
N VAL A 36 5.62 8.35 -8.41
CA VAL A 36 5.70 8.47 -9.88
C VAL A 36 5.43 9.89 -10.38
N ALA A 37 4.68 10.69 -9.61
CA ALA A 37 4.49 12.12 -9.80
C ALA A 37 4.15 12.79 -8.45
N ALA A 38 4.05 14.11 -8.40
CA ALA A 38 3.63 14.81 -7.19
C ALA A 38 2.27 14.28 -6.70
N GLY A 39 2.24 13.70 -5.49
CA GLY A 39 1.04 13.09 -4.91
C GLY A 39 0.58 11.76 -5.54
N VAL A 40 1.30 11.22 -6.53
CA VAL A 40 0.93 9.97 -7.22
C VAL A 40 1.95 8.89 -6.89
N TYR A 41 1.45 7.74 -6.40
CA TYR A 41 2.28 6.63 -5.94
C TYR A 41 1.87 5.31 -6.59
N SER A 42 2.88 4.51 -6.92
CA SER A 42 2.71 3.09 -7.21
C SER A 42 2.75 2.29 -5.91
N TYR A 43 1.75 1.43 -5.73
CA TYR A 43 1.74 0.46 -4.63
C TYR A 43 2.58 -0.77 -4.98
N LEU A 44 3.65 -1.00 -4.22
CA LEU A 44 4.51 -2.16 -4.38
C LEU A 44 3.87 -3.40 -3.74
N PRO A 45 4.37 -4.63 -3.96
CA PRO A 45 3.66 -5.85 -3.60
C PRO A 45 3.27 -5.95 -2.12
N LEU A 46 4.09 -5.41 -1.22
CA LEU A 46 3.76 -5.37 0.21
C LEU A 46 2.61 -4.41 0.53
N ALA A 47 2.59 -3.20 -0.05
CA ALA A 47 1.45 -2.29 0.10
C ALA A 47 0.18 -2.90 -0.50
N TRP A 48 0.26 -3.50 -1.68
CA TRP A 48 -0.89 -4.11 -2.33
C TRP A 48 -1.57 -5.19 -1.46
N ARG A 49 -0.76 -6.01 -0.78
CA ARG A 49 -1.28 -7.01 0.18
C ARG A 49 -1.99 -6.38 1.37
N VAL A 50 -1.49 -5.25 1.89
CA VAL A 50 -2.13 -4.53 2.99
C VAL A 50 -3.41 -3.86 2.54
N LEU A 51 -3.39 -3.20 1.37
CA LEU A 51 -4.57 -2.58 0.77
C LEU A 51 -5.70 -3.60 0.59
N LYS A 52 -5.41 -4.79 0.05
CA LYS A 52 -6.42 -5.85 -0.10
C LYS A 52 -6.99 -6.33 1.24
N LYS A 53 -6.20 -6.34 2.31
CA LYS A 53 -6.73 -6.66 3.65
C LYS A 53 -7.70 -5.59 4.14
N ILE A 54 -7.31 -4.32 3.98
CA ILE A 54 -8.15 -3.17 4.36
C ILE A 54 -9.45 -3.19 3.55
N GLU A 55 -9.36 -3.32 2.22
CA GLU A 55 -10.49 -3.41 1.31
C GLU A 55 -11.45 -4.54 1.70
N ASN A 56 -10.92 -5.72 2.03
CA ASN A 56 -11.75 -6.86 2.46
C ASN A 56 -12.48 -6.61 3.77
N ILE A 57 -11.85 -5.95 4.75
CA ILE A 57 -12.51 -5.59 6.02
C ILE A 57 -13.64 -4.60 5.75
N ILE A 58 -13.37 -3.56 4.97
CA ILE A 58 -14.38 -2.57 4.59
C ILE A 58 -15.55 -3.26 3.89
N ARG A 59 -15.27 -4.11 2.90
CA ARG A 59 -16.30 -4.86 2.16
C ARG A 59 -17.14 -5.75 3.08
N ASP A 60 -16.51 -6.47 4.00
CA ASP A 60 -17.20 -7.34 4.95
C ASP A 60 -18.16 -6.54 5.85
N GLU A 61 -17.71 -5.42 6.40
CA GLU A 61 -18.55 -4.56 7.24
C GLU A 61 -19.67 -3.87 6.45
N MET A 62 -19.40 -3.41 5.23
CA MET A 62 -20.43 -2.83 4.36
C MET A 62 -21.50 -3.86 3.98
N ASN A 63 -21.11 -5.10 3.68
CA ASN A 63 -22.05 -6.18 3.39
C ASN A 63 -22.94 -6.50 4.60
N LYS A 64 -22.37 -6.56 5.82
CA LYS A 64 -23.14 -6.75 7.06
C LYS A 64 -24.14 -5.62 7.31
N ALA A 65 -23.80 -4.40 6.92
CA ALA A 65 -24.68 -3.23 7.01
C ALA A 65 -25.73 -3.16 5.88
N GLY A 66 -25.77 -4.11 4.95
CA GLY A 66 -26.70 -4.11 3.81
C GLY A 66 -26.28 -3.20 2.65
N GLY A 67 -25.01 -2.79 2.59
CA GLY A 67 -24.45 -2.00 1.50
C GLY A 67 -24.33 -2.80 0.19
N GLN A 68 -24.48 -2.10 -0.94
CA GLN A 68 -24.30 -2.66 -2.28
C GLN A 68 -23.03 -2.08 -2.93
N GLU A 69 -22.05 -2.94 -3.20
CA GLU A 69 -20.81 -2.55 -3.88
C GLU A 69 -21.04 -2.44 -5.40
N LEU A 70 -20.51 -1.38 -6.02
CA LEU A 70 -20.50 -1.18 -7.47
C LEU A 70 -19.20 -0.49 -7.90
N MET A 71 -18.81 -0.67 -9.16
CA MET A 71 -17.64 -0.03 -9.76
C MET A 71 -18.10 0.89 -10.89
N MET A 72 -17.81 2.19 -10.78
CA MET A 72 -18.09 3.19 -11.80
C MET A 72 -16.81 3.49 -12.60
N PRO A 73 -16.94 3.90 -13.88
CA PRO A 73 -15.82 4.44 -14.65
C PRO A 73 -15.31 5.77 -14.09
#